data_AF-A0A1L8Z9F5-F1
#
_entry.id   AF-A0A1L8Z9F5-F1
#
_cell.length_a   1.000
_cell.length_b   1.000
_cell.length_c   1.000
_cell.angle_alpha   90.00
_cell.angle_beta   90.00
_cell.angle_gamma   90.00
#
_symmetry.space_group_name_H-M   'P 1'
#
loop_
_entity.id
_entity.type
_entity.pdbx_description
1 polymer ?
#
loop_
_entity_poly.entity_id
_entity_poly.type
_entity_poly.pdbx_seq_one_letter_code
_entity_poly.pdbx_strand_id
1 'polypeptide(L)'
;MLVKINKRNLEEKDNDQLEYYEKLKNKLVNNFKKEIFHKIEFIKILKEIKDNEYYKLDGYTSFNSFAKNYRIARTQVYDYIRIANAMEEGLLEEAFIIENGLTMSLLSLRDKESPTFK
;
A
#
# COMPACT_ATOMS: atom_id res chain seq x y z
N MET A 1 -62.55 3.64 8.53
CA MET A 1 -61.94 4.50 7.48
C MET A 1 -60.56 3.92 7.15
N LEU A 2 -60.40 3.30 5.98
CA LEU A 2 -59.15 2.64 5.58
C LEU A 2 -58.22 3.68 4.94
N VAL A 3 -57.11 3.98 5.61
CA VAL A 3 -56.02 4.79 5.05
C VAL A 3 -55.34 3.97 3.95
N LYS A 4 -55.58 4.31 2.68
CA LYS A 4 -54.78 3.81 1.56
C LYS A 4 -53.44 4.53 1.56
N ILE A 5 -52.42 3.90 2.14
CA ILE A 5 -51.03 4.34 1.97
C ILE A 5 -50.62 3.96 0.54
N ASN A 6 -50.36 4.96 -0.30
CA ASN A 6 -49.89 4.75 -1.67
C ASN A 6 -48.44 4.27 -1.63
N LYS A 7 -48.25 2.94 -1.74
CA LYS A 7 -46.98 2.22 -1.78
C LYS A 7 -46.24 2.36 -3.13
N ARG A 8 -46.36 3.52 -3.79
CA ARG A 8 -45.75 3.75 -5.11
C ARG A 8 -45.10 5.12 -5.08
N ASN A 9 -43.81 5.15 -4.74
CA ASN A 9 -42.82 6.19 -5.07
C ASN A 9 -41.47 6.04 -4.34
N LEU A 10 -41.14 4.88 -3.76
CA LEU A 10 -39.84 4.66 -3.10
C LEU A 10 -38.91 3.67 -3.83
N GLU A 11 -39.35 3.00 -4.91
CA GLU A 11 -38.60 1.85 -5.46
C GLU A 11 -37.76 2.15 -6.72
N GLU A 12 -37.88 3.33 -7.35
CA GLU A 12 -37.14 3.62 -8.60
C GLU A 12 -35.93 4.55 -8.44
N LYS A 13 -35.75 5.22 -7.29
CA LYS A 13 -34.60 6.11 -7.05
C LYS A 13 -33.33 5.41 -6.57
N ASP A 14 -33.42 4.12 -6.23
CA ASP A 14 -32.38 3.45 -5.44
C ASP A 14 -31.44 2.51 -6.23
N ASN A 15 -31.83 2.00 -7.41
CA ASN A 15 -31.00 1.01 -8.10
C ASN A 15 -29.80 1.63 -8.82
N ASP A 16 -29.99 2.70 -9.59
CA ASP A 16 -28.92 3.37 -10.34
C ASP A 16 -27.91 4.05 -9.39
N GLN A 17 -28.38 4.59 -8.27
CA GLN A 17 -27.52 5.18 -7.25
C GLN A 17 -26.69 4.13 -6.52
N LEU A 18 -27.29 2.96 -6.22
CA LEU A 18 -26.59 1.84 -5.63
C LEU A 18 -25.55 1.26 -6.59
N GLU A 19 -25.89 1.05 -7.86
CA GLU A 19 -24.96 0.57 -8.89
C GLU A 19 -23.78 1.54 -9.06
N TYR A 20 -24.06 2.85 -9.12
CA TYR A 20 -23.02 3.86 -9.19
C TYR A 20 -22.13 3.88 -7.94
N TYR A 21 -22.71 3.71 -6.75
CA TYR A 21 -21.96 3.60 -5.51
C TYR A 21 -21.04 2.37 -5.49
N GLU A 22 -21.51 1.20 -5.93
CA GLU A 22 -20.68 0.00 -6.06
C GLU A 22 -19.53 0.22 -7.05
N LYS A 23 -19.80 0.87 -8.18
CA LYS A 23 -18.76 1.25 -9.14
C LYS A 23 -17.70 2.17 -8.52
N LEU A 24 -18.10 3.14 -7.69
CA LEU A 24 -17.17 4.02 -6.98
C LEU A 24 -16.33 3.25 -5.96
N LYS A 25 -16.92 2.34 -5.17
CA LYS A 25 -16.17 1.47 -4.25
C LYS A 25 -15.13 0.62 -4.98
N ASN A 26 -15.51 0.00 -6.09
CA ASN A 26 -14.59 -0.78 -6.92
C ASN A 26 -13.46 0.09 -7.48
N LYS A 27 -13.77 1.32 -7.91
CA LYS A 27 -12.76 2.28 -8.36
C LYS A 27 -11.80 2.68 -7.23
N LEU A 28 -12.30 2.88 -6.01
CA LEU A 28 -11.45 3.16 -4.84
C LEU A 28 -10.48 2.00 -4.58
N VAL A 29 -10.98 0.77 -4.50
CA VAL A 29 -10.15 -0.43 -4.30
C VAL A 29 -9.07 -0.53 -5.38
N ASN A 30 -9.45 -0.37 -6.65
CA ASN A 30 -8.50 -0.43 -7.76
C ASN A 30 -7.46 0.69 -7.71
N ASN A 31 -7.84 1.90 -7.30
CA ASN A 31 -6.91 3.00 -7.15
C ASN A 31 -5.91 2.74 -6.02
N PHE A 32 -6.35 2.17 -4.89
CA PHE A 32 -5.44 1.78 -3.81
C PHE A 32 -4.48 0.68 -4.26
N LYS A 33 -4.94 -0.36 -4.97
CA LYS A 33 -4.05 -1.41 -5.51
C LYS A 33 -2.99 -0.84 -6.45
N LYS A 34 -3.37 0.10 -7.32
CA LYS A 34 -2.42 0.82 -8.20
C LYS A 34 -1.42 1.66 -7.40
N GLU A 35 -1.89 2.38 -6.38
CA GLU A 35 -1.01 3.16 -5.50
C GLU A 35 0.03 2.25 -4.83
N ILE A 36 -0.40 1.10 -4.30
CA ILE A 36 0.50 0.14 -3.67
C ILE A 36 1.48 -0.46 -4.69
N PHE A 37 1.01 -0.83 -5.88
CA PHE A 37 1.87 -1.32 -6.95
C PHE A 37 3.00 -0.32 -7.26
N HIS A 38 2.66 0.96 -7.45
CA HIS A 38 3.67 2.00 -7.68
C HIS A 38 4.61 2.21 -6.48
N LYS A 39 4.12 2.02 -5.26
CA LYS A 39 4.99 2.03 -4.07
C LYS A 39 5.95 0.85 -4.05
N ILE A 40 5.54 -0.32 -4.50
CA ILE A 40 6.44 -1.49 -4.61
C ILE A 40 7.55 -1.21 -5.63
N GLU A 41 7.21 -0.65 -6.80
CA GLU A 41 8.21 -0.24 -7.80
C GLU A 41 9.21 0.77 -7.20
N PHE A 42 8.70 1.76 -6.49
CA PHE A 42 9.51 2.76 -5.79
C PHE A 42 10.46 2.13 -4.76
N ILE A 43 9.96 1.18 -3.97
CA ILE A 43 10.77 0.44 -2.97
C ILE A 43 11.91 -0.33 -3.64
N LYS A 44 11.64 -1.00 -4.77
CA LYS A 44 12.66 -1.73 -5.54
C LYS A 44 13.76 -0.80 -6.06
N ILE A 45 13.38 0.35 -6.63
CA ILE A 45 14.34 1.36 -7.10
C ILE A 45 15.22 1.86 -5.95
N LEU A 46 14.62 2.16 -4.79
CA LEU A 46 15.36 2.59 -3.61
C LEU A 46 16.35 1.53 -3.12
N LYS A 47 15.96 0.25 -3.13
CA LYS A 47 16.83 -0.87 -2.76
C LYS A 47 18.02 -0.98 -3.71
N GLU A 48 17.77 -0.95 -5.01
CA GLU A 48 18.82 -1.03 -6.03
C GLU A 48 19.82 0.13 -5.91
N ILE A 49 19.34 1.37 -5.74
CA ILE A 49 20.20 2.54 -5.51
C ILE A 49 21.02 2.38 -4.23
N LYS A 50 20.41 1.86 -3.16
CA LYS A 50 21.08 1.68 -1.88
C LYS A 50 22.20 0.64 -1.97
N ASP A 51 21.92 -0.52 -2.55
CA ASP A 51 22.84 -1.67 -2.52
C ASP A 51 24.03 -1.48 -3.45
N ASN A 52 23.81 -0.84 -4.59
CA ASN A 52 24.89 -0.47 -5.51
C ASN A 52 25.55 0.87 -5.16
N GLU A 53 25.10 1.51 -4.07
CA GLU A 53 25.56 2.82 -3.62
C GLU A 53 25.48 3.92 -4.69
N TYR A 54 24.54 3.83 -5.63
CA TYR A 54 24.40 4.79 -6.74
C TYR A 54 24.12 6.22 -6.30
N TYR A 55 23.62 6.42 -5.08
CA TYR A 55 23.50 7.75 -4.49
C TYR A 55 24.85 8.50 -4.41
N LYS A 56 25.98 7.79 -4.42
CA LYS A 56 27.32 8.42 -4.46
C LYS A 56 27.61 9.09 -5.80
N LEU A 57 26.97 8.67 -6.89
CA LEU A 57 27.11 9.29 -8.22
C LEU A 57 26.62 10.74 -8.22
N ASP A 58 25.63 11.04 -7.38
CA ASP A 58 25.11 12.38 -7.13
C ASP A 58 25.85 13.11 -5.98
N GLY A 59 26.96 12.55 -5.48
CA GLY A 59 27.78 13.14 -4.43
C GLY A 59 27.22 13.00 -3.01
N TYR A 60 26.19 12.18 -2.78
CA TYR A 60 25.68 11.94 -1.42
C TYR A 60 26.63 11.04 -0.62
N THR A 61 26.92 11.45 0.62
CA THR A 61 27.73 10.68 1.57
C THR A 61 26.97 9.52 2.22
N SER A 62 25.63 9.51 2.14
CA SER A 62 24.80 8.42 2.67
C SER A 62 23.48 8.29 1.90
N PHE A 63 22.96 7.07 1.83
CA PHE A 63 21.64 6.79 1.25
C PHE A 63 20.52 7.60 1.91
N ASN A 64 20.57 7.76 3.24
CA ASN A 64 19.59 8.56 3.97
C ASN A 64 19.61 10.05 3.59
N SER A 65 20.77 10.59 3.22
CA SER A 65 20.86 11.97 2.70
C SER A 65 20.23 12.08 1.31
N PHE A 66 20.47 11.09 0.44
CA PHE A 66 19.85 11.00 -0.88
C PHE A 66 18.32 10.90 -0.80
N ALA A 67 17.81 9.98 0.02
CA ALA A 67 16.37 9.68 0.12
C ALA A 67 15.52 10.88 0.58
N LYS A 68 16.10 11.84 1.30
CA LYS A 68 15.41 13.06 1.75
C LYS A 68 14.89 13.91 0.60
N ASN A 69 15.49 13.84 -0.59
CA ASN A 69 15.06 14.64 -1.74
C ASN A 69 13.72 14.19 -2.34
N TYR A 70 13.27 12.98 -2.02
CA TYR A 70 12.07 12.38 -2.61
C TYR A 70 10.84 12.46 -1.69
N ARG A 71 10.84 13.40 -0.74
CA ARG A 71 9.74 13.64 0.22
C ARG A 71 9.36 12.40 1.05
N ILE A 72 10.34 11.52 1.29
CA ILE A 72 10.17 10.32 2.13
C ILE A 72 10.60 10.66 3.55
N ALA A 73 9.78 10.30 4.54
CA ALA A 73 10.21 10.39 5.93
C ALA A 73 11.32 9.37 6.22
N ARG A 74 12.29 9.72 7.08
CA ARG A 74 13.40 8.80 7.43
C ARG A 74 12.90 7.44 7.91
N THR A 75 11.84 7.41 8.72
CA THR A 75 11.23 6.16 9.22
C THR A 75 10.70 5.30 8.09
N GLN A 76 10.04 5.91 7.10
CA GLN A 76 9.56 5.20 5.90
C GLN A 76 10.70 4.63 5.05
N VAL A 77 11.84 5.32 4.96
CA VAL A 77 13.01 4.78 4.24
C VAL A 77 13.46 3.45 4.85
N TYR A 78 13.54 3.36 6.18
CA TYR A 78 13.89 2.10 6.85
C TYR A 78 12.84 1.01 6.60
N ASP A 79 11.55 1.34 6.73
CA ASP A 79 10.46 0.39 6.46
C ASP A 79 10.47 -0.12 5.02
N TYR A 80 10.75 0.75 4.05
CA TYR A 80 10.84 0.40 2.63
C TYR A 80 12.00 -0.56 2.35
N ILE A 81 13.18 -0.29 2.91
CA ILE A 81 14.31 -1.22 2.79
C ILE A 81 14.00 -2.56 3.46
N ARG A 82 13.31 -2.57 4.61
CA ARG A 82 12.88 -3.80 5.27
C ARG A 82 11.91 -4.62 4.40
N ILE A 83 10.93 -3.97 3.79
CA ILE A 83 10.00 -4.62 2.85
C ILE A 83 10.78 -5.19 1.64
N ALA A 84 11.72 -4.42 1.08
CA ALA A 84 12.54 -4.86 -0.05
C ALA A 84 13.34 -6.13 0.29
N ASN A 85 14.03 -6.14 1.44
CA ASN A 85 14.78 -7.31 1.91
C ASN A 85 13.86 -8.52 2.08
N ALA A 86 12.70 -8.34 2.73
CA ALA A 86 11.76 -9.44 2.94
C ALA A 86 11.19 -10.00 1.63
N MET A 87 11.01 -9.17 0.59
CA MET A 87 10.65 -9.65 -0.74
C MET A 87 11.76 -10.46 -1.38
N GLU A 88 13.01 -9.97 -1.31
CA GLU A 88 14.19 -10.65 -1.87
C GLU A 88 14.48 -11.99 -1.17
N GLU A 89 14.26 -12.07 0.13
CA GLU A 89 14.40 -13.27 0.94
C GLU A 89 13.21 -14.24 0.80
N GLY A 90 12.17 -13.87 0.03
CA GLY A 90 10.96 -14.69 -0.16
C GLY A 90 10.05 -14.75 1.08
N LEU A 91 10.27 -13.89 2.08
CA LEU A 91 9.47 -13.82 3.31
C LEU A 91 8.16 -13.04 3.14
N LEU A 92 8.07 -12.22 2.09
CA LEU A 92 6.94 -11.37 1.77
C LEU A 92 6.68 -11.35 0.26
N GLU A 93 5.49 -11.76 -0.17
CA GLU A 93 5.12 -11.76 -1.58
C GLU A 93 4.51 -10.41 -2.01
N GLU A 94 4.83 -9.94 -3.22
CA GLU A 94 4.26 -8.70 -3.76
C GLU A 94 2.73 -8.73 -3.83
N ALA A 95 2.14 -9.87 -4.18
CA ALA A 95 0.68 -10.03 -4.21
C ALA A 95 0.05 -9.78 -2.84
N PHE A 96 0.70 -10.23 -1.76
CA PHE A 96 0.26 -9.96 -0.39
C PHE A 96 0.30 -8.46 -0.08
N ILE A 97 1.36 -7.77 -0.50
CA ILE A 97 1.49 -6.32 -0.30
C ILE A 97 0.40 -5.58 -1.08
N ILE A 98 0.15 -5.94 -2.34
CA ILE A 98 -0.88 -5.30 -3.18
C ILE A 98 -2.27 -5.43 -2.54
N GLU A 99 -2.58 -6.58 -1.95
CA GLU A 99 -3.89 -6.82 -1.34
C GLU A 99 -4.04 -6.15 0.03
N ASN A 100 -2.98 -6.16 0.86
CA ASN A 100 -3.07 -5.77 2.27
C ASN A 100 -2.45 -4.39 2.58
N GLY A 101 -1.70 -3.82 1.64
CA GLY A 101 -0.96 -2.58 1.80
C GLY A 101 0.34 -2.72 2.61
N LEU A 102 1.13 -1.64 2.63
CA LEU A 102 2.46 -1.63 3.26
C LEU A 102 2.42 -1.80 4.78
N THR A 103 1.45 -1.17 5.45
CA THR A 103 1.34 -1.22 6.91
C THR A 103 1.10 -2.65 7.42
N MET A 104 0.13 -3.37 6.83
CA MET A 104 -0.14 -4.75 7.20
C MET A 104 1.03 -5.67 6.84
N SER A 105 1.71 -5.40 5.73
CA SER A 105 2.92 -6.13 5.34
C SER A 105 4.06 -5.94 6.34
N LEU A 106 4.26 -4.74 6.87
CA LEU A 106 5.25 -4.50 7.93
C LEU A 106 4.87 -5.18 9.24
N LEU A 107 3.59 -5.21 9.59
CA LEU A 107 3.11 -5.90 10.78
C LEU A 107 3.33 -7.42 10.67
N SER A 108 3.03 -8.02 9.52
CA SER A 108 3.22 -9.47 9.32
C SER A 108 4.68 -9.90 9.39
N LEU A 109 5.63 -9.00 9.13
CA LEU A 109 7.06 -9.26 9.31
C LEU A 109 7.50 -9.24 10.78
N ARG A 110 6.83 -8.47 11.65
CA ARG A 110 7.15 -8.41 13.10
C ARG A 110 6.79 -9.71 13.81
N ASP A 111 5.68 -10.33 13.42
CA ASP A 111 5.21 -11.58 14.00
C ASP A 111 6.14 -12.76 13.62
N LYS A 112 6.79 -12.69 12.45
CA LYS A 112 7.76 -13.69 11.98
C LYS A 112 9.15 -13.57 12.61
N GLU A 113 9.51 -12.39 13.13
CA GLU A 113 10.76 -12.16 13.88
C GLU A 113 10.68 -12.61 15.36
N SER A 114 9.50 -13.07 15.82
CA SER A 114 9.30 -13.54 17.20
C SER A 114 9.44 -15.07 17.33
N PRO A 115 10.67 -15.61 17.34
CA PRO A 115 10.94 -16.77 18.19
C PRO A 115 12.26 -16.58 18.96
N THR A 116 12.21 -16.04 20.18
CA THR A 116 12.97 -16.45 21.38
C THR A 116 12.96 -15.36 22.46
N PHE A 117 12.06 -15.47 23.42
CA PHE A 117 12.35 -15.16 24.82
C PHE A 117 11.51 -16.08 25.71
N LYS A 118 12.02 -17.29 25.92
CA LYS A 118 12.07 -18.03 27.20
C LYS A 118 12.80 -19.34 27.02
#